data_AF-A0A0P0N684-F1
#
_entry.id   AF-A0A0P0N684-F1
#
_cell.length_a   1.000
_cell.length_b   1.000
_cell.length_c   1.000
_cell.angle_alpha   90.00
_cell.angle_beta   90.00
_cell.angle_gamma   90.00
#
_symmetry.space_group_name_H-M   'P 1'
#
loop_
_entity.id
_entity.type
_entity.pdbx_description
1 polymer ?
#
loop_
_entity_poly.entity_id
_entity_poly.type
_entity_poly.pdbx_seq_one_letter_code
_entity_poly.pdbx_strand_id
1 'polypeptide(L)'
;MVREAVVHALSRIRGINPEELLSGVPHHAVLTAFYAAKLCGLENCSEETAAVAALAYSYPRVTTMIDKLPHHIAHHVRKVLEEAEDVHLRSPSSQYTMIVLDADVLARIGALSLFNQFTAYHATITDMLQAALDSLSYAAASDYIIYTQSAKKLASRMKPHTIAYFNWLVEELANLGIKARLRTESTVGGVVSYIDLLSCPCGETVVKDIAVKPTEKCMRYTLRYTCRSCDFNAEVSTCIPESTRTR
;
A
#
# COMPACT_ATOMS: atom_id res chain seq x y z
N MET A 1 7.07 16.80 -8.10
CA MET A 1 8.20 16.12 -7.41
C MET A 1 8.22 14.59 -7.55
N VAL A 2 7.30 13.80 -6.94
CA VAL A 2 7.38 12.32 -7.00
C VAL A 2 7.28 11.78 -8.43
N ARG A 3 6.25 12.18 -9.17
CA ARG A 3 6.07 11.80 -10.59
C ARG A 3 7.26 12.21 -11.45
N GLU A 4 7.77 13.43 -11.28
CA GLU A 4 8.95 13.93 -12.01
C GLU A 4 10.20 13.10 -11.73
N ALA A 5 10.41 12.66 -10.49
CA ALA A 5 11.53 11.78 -10.15
C ALA A 5 11.41 10.41 -10.82
N VAL A 6 10.19 9.87 -10.94
CA VAL A 6 9.93 8.63 -11.69
C VAL A 6 10.14 8.85 -13.18
N VAL A 7 9.64 9.94 -13.76
CA VAL A 7 9.91 10.33 -15.16
C VAL A 7 11.41 10.41 -15.44
N HIS A 8 12.16 11.08 -14.56
CA HIS A 8 13.60 11.20 -14.67
C HIS A 8 14.29 9.82 -14.66
N ALA A 9 13.93 8.94 -13.73
CA ALA A 9 14.48 7.59 -13.68
C ALA A 9 14.18 6.82 -14.99
N LEU A 10 12.93 6.83 -15.43
CA LEU A 10 12.48 6.12 -16.64
C LEU A 10 13.08 6.67 -17.94
N SER A 11 13.42 7.96 -17.99
CA SER A 11 14.03 8.59 -19.17
C SER A 11 15.40 8.01 -19.55
N ARG A 12 16.03 7.26 -18.64
CA ARG A 12 17.29 6.53 -18.89
C ARG A 12 17.07 5.25 -19.70
N ILE A 13 15.82 4.77 -19.84
CA ILE A 13 15.49 3.59 -20.64
C ILE A 13 15.35 4.02 -22.11
N ARG A 14 16.27 3.54 -22.95
CA ARG A 14 16.20 3.81 -24.40
C ARG A 14 14.94 3.22 -25.01
N GLY A 15 14.27 3.98 -25.87
CA GLY A 15 13.12 3.53 -26.66
C GLY A 15 11.77 3.60 -25.93
N ILE A 16 11.72 4.18 -24.73
CA ILE A 16 10.47 4.37 -23.98
C ILE A 16 10.18 5.84 -23.79
N ASN A 17 8.91 6.22 -23.95
CA ASN A 17 8.39 7.50 -23.52
C ASN A 17 7.84 7.39 -22.09
N PRO A 18 8.46 8.02 -21.07
CA PRO A 18 7.99 7.95 -19.69
C PRO A 18 6.56 8.45 -19.49
N GLU A 19 6.12 9.45 -20.27
CA GLU A 19 4.75 9.98 -20.13
C GLU A 19 3.70 9.02 -20.67
N GLU A 20 4.03 8.26 -21.72
CA GLU A 20 3.17 7.19 -22.21
C GLU A 20 3.02 6.10 -21.14
N LEU A 21 4.14 5.71 -20.51
CA LEU A 21 4.16 4.68 -19.45
C LEU A 21 3.38 5.12 -18.20
N LEU A 22 3.41 6.42 -17.87
CA LEU A 22 2.75 6.99 -16.69
C LEU A 22 1.33 7.51 -16.96
N SER A 23 0.82 7.35 -18.18
CA SER A 23 -0.52 7.76 -18.55
C SER A 23 -1.57 6.90 -17.84
N GLY A 24 -2.45 7.54 -17.07
CA GLY A 24 -3.50 6.86 -16.31
C GLY A 24 -3.01 5.98 -15.15
N VAL A 25 -1.71 6.05 -14.80
CA VAL A 25 -1.15 5.32 -13.67
C VAL A 25 -1.65 5.95 -12.35
N PRO A 26 -2.23 5.17 -11.43
CA PRO A 26 -2.74 5.67 -10.16
C PRO A 26 -1.59 6.18 -9.26
N HIS A 27 -1.89 7.13 -8.38
CA HIS A 27 -0.91 7.74 -7.48
C HIS A 27 -0.13 6.71 -6.65
N HIS A 28 -0.80 5.65 -6.17
CA HIS A 28 -0.16 4.55 -5.45
C HIS A 28 0.96 3.90 -6.28
N ALA A 29 0.69 3.51 -7.53
CA ALA A 29 1.68 2.88 -8.39
C ALA A 29 2.86 3.81 -8.71
N VAL A 30 2.62 5.11 -8.88
CA VAL A 30 3.70 6.11 -9.04
C VAL A 30 4.55 6.19 -7.77
N LEU A 31 3.93 6.17 -6.59
CA LEU A 31 4.65 6.22 -5.31
C LEU A 31 5.45 4.92 -5.06
N THR A 32 4.89 3.76 -5.39
CA THR A 32 5.60 2.47 -5.37
C THR A 32 6.82 2.52 -6.29
N ALA A 33 6.68 3.02 -7.52
CA ALA A 33 7.79 3.17 -8.46
C ALA A 33 8.88 4.10 -7.94
N PHE A 34 8.49 5.21 -7.30
CA PHE A 34 9.42 6.12 -6.66
C PHE A 34 10.21 5.46 -5.53
N TYR A 35 9.54 4.76 -4.61
CA TYR A 35 10.21 4.05 -3.52
C TYR A 35 11.13 2.94 -4.06
N ALA A 36 10.66 2.16 -5.04
CA ALA A 36 11.46 1.10 -5.65
C ALA A 36 12.76 1.66 -6.27
N ALA A 37 12.67 2.75 -7.02
CA ALA A 37 13.84 3.43 -7.57
C ALA A 37 14.83 3.85 -6.47
N LYS A 38 14.33 4.51 -5.40
CA LYS A 38 15.19 5.02 -4.32
C LYS A 38 15.80 3.93 -3.45
N LEU A 39 15.03 2.88 -3.14
CA LEU A 39 15.57 1.71 -2.45
C LEU A 39 16.64 1.03 -3.30
N CYS A 40 16.41 0.89 -4.60
CA CYS A 40 17.37 0.25 -5.50
C CYS A 40 18.69 1.02 -5.60
N GLY A 41 18.64 2.36 -5.62
CA GLY A 41 19.85 3.19 -5.53
C GLY A 41 20.65 2.97 -4.23
N LEU A 42 19.97 2.72 -3.10
CA LEU A 42 20.62 2.41 -1.81
C LEU A 42 21.17 0.98 -1.76
N GLU A 43 20.55 0.05 -2.49
CA GLU A 43 20.91 -1.37 -2.56
C GLU A 43 21.83 -1.70 -3.77
N ASN A 44 22.38 -0.67 -4.42
CA ASN A 44 23.31 -0.76 -5.57
C ASN A 44 22.76 -1.51 -6.80
N CYS A 45 21.51 -1.25 -7.18
CA CYS A 45 20.91 -1.76 -8.42
C CYS A 45 20.40 -0.63 -9.35
N SER A 46 19.89 -1.01 -10.53
CA SER A 46 19.38 -0.05 -11.54
C SER A 46 18.03 0.53 -11.10
N GLU A 47 18.02 1.82 -10.75
CA GLU A 47 16.81 2.54 -10.32
C GLU A 47 15.71 2.50 -11.39
N GLU A 48 16.05 2.64 -12.68
CA GLU A 48 15.09 2.58 -13.77
C GLU A 48 14.46 1.20 -13.94
N THR A 49 15.23 0.12 -13.73
CA THR A 49 14.72 -1.25 -13.74
C THR A 49 13.74 -1.48 -12.58
N ALA A 50 14.07 -1.01 -11.38
CA ALA A 50 13.18 -1.10 -10.22
C ALA A 50 11.91 -0.27 -10.40
N ALA A 51 12.01 0.94 -10.95
CA ALA A 51 10.86 1.80 -11.21
C ALA A 51 9.86 1.15 -12.17
N VAL A 52 10.33 0.62 -13.30
CA VAL A 52 9.43 -0.03 -14.28
C VAL A 52 8.88 -1.35 -13.77
N ALA A 53 9.66 -2.13 -13.00
CA ALA A 53 9.17 -3.35 -12.37
C ALA A 53 8.05 -3.07 -11.37
N ALA A 54 8.20 -2.03 -10.54
CA ALA A 54 7.17 -1.56 -9.63
C ALA A 54 5.89 -1.09 -10.37
N LEU A 55 6.05 -0.35 -11.48
CA LEU A 55 4.91 0.06 -12.30
C LEU A 55 4.17 -1.13 -12.91
N ALA A 56 4.90 -2.12 -13.44
CA ALA A 56 4.32 -3.34 -13.99
C ALA A 56 3.55 -4.14 -12.92
N TYR A 57 4.12 -4.25 -11.72
CA TYR A 57 3.51 -4.92 -10.57
C TYR A 57 2.22 -4.21 -10.10
N SER A 58 2.28 -2.90 -9.88
CA SER A 58 1.14 -2.14 -9.33
C SER A 58 0.09 -1.74 -10.37
N TYR A 59 0.42 -1.75 -11.67
CA TYR A 59 -0.47 -1.34 -12.75
C TYR A 59 -0.35 -2.27 -13.97
N PRO A 60 -1.16 -3.35 -14.05
CA PRO A 60 -1.02 -4.40 -15.05
C PRO A 60 -1.00 -3.95 -16.51
N ARG A 61 -1.54 -2.77 -16.86
CA ARG A 61 -1.45 -2.25 -18.23
C ARG A 61 0.00 -2.03 -18.69
N VAL A 62 0.92 -1.74 -17.78
CA VAL A 62 2.36 -1.60 -18.08
C VAL A 62 2.98 -2.92 -18.53
N THR A 63 2.38 -4.07 -18.19
CA THR A 63 2.89 -5.38 -18.65
C THR A 63 2.88 -5.53 -20.17
N THR A 64 1.94 -4.88 -20.85
CA THR A 64 1.85 -4.86 -22.32
C THR A 64 3.02 -4.14 -23.00
N MET A 65 3.80 -3.38 -22.24
CA MET A 65 4.97 -2.64 -22.72
C MET A 65 6.29 -3.36 -22.42
N ILE A 66 6.27 -4.52 -21.76
CA ILE A 66 7.47 -5.26 -21.36
C ILE A 66 8.32 -5.64 -22.58
N ASP A 67 7.69 -6.02 -23.69
CA ASP A 67 8.42 -6.43 -24.90
C ASP A 67 9.09 -5.26 -25.64
N LYS A 68 8.74 -4.01 -25.27
CA LYS A 68 9.42 -2.79 -25.76
C LYS A 68 10.64 -2.41 -24.91
N LEU A 69 10.83 -3.03 -23.73
CA LEU A 69 11.97 -2.76 -22.86
C LEU A 69 13.25 -3.40 -23.41
N PRO A 70 14.43 -2.82 -23.12
CA PRO A 70 15.70 -3.51 -23.30
C PRO A 70 15.68 -4.89 -22.64
N HIS A 71 16.26 -5.90 -23.30
CA HIS A 71 16.15 -7.31 -22.90
C HIS A 71 16.49 -7.57 -21.42
N HIS A 72 17.56 -6.94 -20.91
CA HIS A 72 17.97 -7.09 -19.51
C HIS A 72 16.94 -6.52 -18.52
N ILE A 73 16.29 -5.40 -18.85
CA ILE A 73 15.22 -4.83 -18.02
C ILE A 73 13.98 -5.72 -18.08
N ALA A 74 13.56 -6.12 -19.30
CA ALA A 74 12.41 -6.99 -19.50
C ALA A 74 12.55 -8.32 -18.74
N HIS A 75 13.75 -8.90 -18.70
CA HIS A 75 14.05 -10.10 -17.92
C HIS A 75 13.76 -9.90 -16.42
N HIS A 76 14.28 -8.82 -15.81
CA HIS A 76 14.04 -8.53 -14.41
C HIS A 76 12.56 -8.21 -14.11
N VAL A 77 11.89 -7.45 -14.98
CA VAL A 77 10.45 -7.14 -14.80
C VAL A 77 9.62 -8.42 -14.79
N ARG A 78 9.83 -9.33 -15.75
CA ARG A 78 9.11 -10.61 -15.79
C ARG A 78 9.37 -11.44 -14.52
N LYS A 79 10.62 -11.51 -14.07
CA LYS A 79 10.98 -12.22 -12.83
C LYS A 79 10.29 -11.62 -11.60
N VAL A 80 10.16 -10.29 -11.52
CA VAL A 80 9.42 -9.63 -10.44
C VAL A 80 7.95 -10.02 -10.46
N LEU A 81 7.30 -10.00 -11.63
CA LEU A 81 5.89 -10.37 -11.73
C LEU A 81 5.65 -11.83 -11.34
N GLU A 82 6.49 -12.73 -11.85
CA GLU A 82 6.44 -14.16 -11.52
C GLU A 82 6.59 -14.42 -10.01
N GLU A 83 7.63 -13.86 -9.38
CA GLU A 83 7.88 -14.07 -7.95
C GLU A 83 6.87 -13.33 -7.04
N ALA A 84 6.31 -12.20 -7.49
CA ALA A 84 5.35 -11.43 -6.69
C ALA A 84 3.93 -12.01 -6.75
N GLU A 85 3.58 -12.75 -7.81
CA GLU A 85 2.30 -13.46 -7.93
C GLU A 85 2.27 -14.79 -7.19
N ASP A 86 3.45 -15.36 -6.87
CA ASP A 86 3.54 -16.60 -6.10
C ASP A 86 3.24 -16.34 -4.60
N VAL A 87 1.97 -16.53 -4.23
CA VAL A 87 1.46 -16.43 -2.85
C VAL A 87 2.14 -17.43 -1.91
N HIS A 88 2.76 -18.50 -2.43
CA HIS A 88 3.50 -19.48 -1.63
C HIS A 88 4.97 -19.11 -1.45
N LEU A 89 5.47 -18.10 -2.15
CA LEU A 89 6.85 -17.67 -2.08
C LEU A 89 7.12 -16.97 -0.73
N ARG A 90 7.75 -17.72 0.17
CA ARG A 90 8.12 -17.23 1.51
C ARG A 90 9.22 -16.16 1.45
N SER A 91 10.12 -16.25 0.46
CA SER A 91 11.21 -15.31 0.24
C SER A 91 11.54 -15.24 -1.25
N PRO A 92 11.40 -14.06 -1.88
CA PRO A 92 11.84 -13.85 -3.26
C PRO A 92 13.34 -14.10 -3.42
N SER A 93 13.74 -14.63 -4.58
CA SER A 93 15.15 -14.83 -4.92
C SER A 93 15.75 -13.61 -5.63
N SER A 94 14.92 -12.82 -6.29
CA SER A 94 15.35 -11.61 -7.00
C SER A 94 15.42 -10.42 -6.05
N GLN A 95 16.56 -9.70 -6.12
CA GLN A 95 16.72 -8.43 -5.41
C GLN A 95 15.66 -7.41 -5.83
N TYR A 96 15.29 -7.35 -7.12
CA TYR A 96 14.26 -6.45 -7.61
C TYR A 96 12.88 -6.80 -7.05
N THR A 97 12.56 -8.08 -6.85
CA THR A 97 11.26 -8.48 -6.26
C THR A 97 11.18 -8.02 -4.82
N MET A 98 12.24 -8.27 -4.02
CA MET A 98 12.31 -7.78 -2.64
C MET A 98 12.12 -6.25 -2.56
N ILE A 99 12.79 -5.50 -3.45
CA ILE A 99 12.68 -4.04 -3.52
C ILE A 99 11.27 -3.58 -3.91
N VAL A 100 10.64 -4.22 -4.90
CA VAL A 100 9.30 -3.85 -5.36
C VAL A 100 8.24 -4.13 -4.29
N LEU A 101 8.34 -5.28 -3.62
CA LEU A 101 7.44 -5.61 -2.51
C LEU A 101 7.64 -4.66 -1.31
N ASP A 102 8.89 -4.33 -0.96
CA ASP A 102 9.19 -3.32 0.07
C ASP A 102 8.62 -1.95 -0.30
N ALA A 103 8.75 -1.56 -1.56
CA ALA A 103 8.23 -0.29 -2.06
C ALA A 103 6.70 -0.22 -2.00
N ASP A 104 5.99 -1.32 -2.28
CA ASP A 104 4.51 -1.36 -2.17
C ASP A 104 4.06 -1.16 -0.74
N VAL A 105 4.78 -1.75 0.24
CA VAL A 105 4.53 -1.55 1.67
C VAL A 105 4.78 -0.10 2.06
N LEU A 106 5.92 0.48 1.66
CA LEU A 106 6.27 1.86 1.97
C LEU A 106 5.32 2.87 1.33
N ALA A 107 4.77 2.57 0.15
CA ALA A 107 3.79 3.40 -0.54
C ALA A 107 2.43 3.48 0.19
N ARG A 108 2.18 2.63 1.19
CA ARG A 108 0.95 2.62 2.02
C ARG A 108 1.12 3.28 3.38
N ILE A 109 2.34 3.60 3.79
CA ILE A 109 2.62 4.15 5.12
C ILE A 109 3.34 5.50 5.02
N GLY A 110 3.38 6.24 6.11
CA GLY A 110 4.08 7.51 6.24
C GLY A 110 3.37 8.69 5.53
N ALA A 111 3.96 9.87 5.70
CA ALA A 111 3.32 11.13 5.32
C ALA A 111 3.00 11.25 3.81
N LEU A 112 3.87 10.74 2.93
CA LEU A 112 3.63 10.81 1.49
C LEU A 112 2.44 9.94 1.07
N SER A 113 2.27 8.75 1.67
CA SER A 113 1.11 7.90 1.43
C SER A 113 -0.17 8.60 1.89
N LEU A 114 -0.17 9.09 3.13
CA LEU A 114 -1.33 9.75 3.74
C LEU A 114 -1.74 10.98 2.91
N PHE A 115 -0.79 11.82 2.51
CA PHE A 115 -1.09 12.97 1.66
C PHE A 115 -1.76 12.54 0.33
N ASN A 116 -1.24 11.52 -0.35
CA ASN A 116 -1.81 11.07 -1.62
C ASN A 116 -3.20 10.42 -1.46
N GLN A 117 -3.52 9.81 -0.33
CA GLN A 117 -4.84 9.24 -0.04
C GLN A 117 -5.89 10.32 0.28
N PHE A 118 -5.50 11.42 0.91
CA PHE A 118 -6.42 12.41 1.50
C PHE A 118 -6.48 13.77 0.76
N THR A 119 -5.89 13.91 -0.43
CA THR A 119 -5.86 15.21 -1.15
C THR A 119 -7.16 15.62 -1.84
N ALA A 120 -8.20 14.77 -1.84
CA ALA A 120 -9.50 15.15 -2.37
C ALA A 120 -10.35 15.86 -1.31
N TYR A 121 -10.79 17.09 -1.59
CA TYR A 121 -11.75 17.88 -0.78
C TYR A 121 -13.13 17.20 -0.58
N HIS A 122 -13.33 16.00 -1.12
CA HIS A 122 -14.55 15.20 -1.04
C HIS A 122 -14.37 13.88 -0.28
N ALA A 123 -13.31 13.73 0.51
CA ALA A 123 -13.07 12.51 1.28
C ALA A 123 -14.26 12.20 2.21
N THR A 124 -14.88 11.05 2.00
CA THR A 124 -15.97 10.55 2.84
C THR A 124 -15.41 9.84 4.09
N ILE A 125 -16.26 9.59 5.08
CA ILE A 125 -15.87 8.75 6.23
C ILE A 125 -15.50 7.33 5.76
N THR A 126 -16.12 6.81 4.70
CA THR A 126 -15.75 5.53 4.11
C THR A 126 -14.33 5.57 3.54
N ASP A 127 -13.96 6.64 2.81
CA ASP A 127 -12.59 6.81 2.29
C ASP A 127 -11.57 6.89 3.43
N MET A 128 -11.92 7.62 4.49
CA MET A 128 -11.10 7.71 5.71
C MET A 128 -10.91 6.35 6.38
N LEU A 129 -11.98 5.57 6.55
CA LEU A 129 -11.92 4.21 7.12
C LEU A 129 -11.09 3.28 6.23
N GLN A 130 -11.19 3.42 4.90
CA GLN A 130 -10.43 2.63 3.94
C GLN A 130 -8.93 2.94 4.00
N ALA A 131 -8.57 4.23 4.03
CA ALA A 131 -7.21 4.67 4.19
C ALA A 131 -6.63 4.23 5.54
N ALA A 132 -7.40 4.36 6.63
CA ALA A 132 -7.00 3.90 7.95
C ALA A 132 -6.77 2.39 7.98
N LEU A 133 -7.70 1.59 7.47
CA LEU A 133 -7.57 0.13 7.41
C LEU A 133 -6.31 -0.28 6.65
N ASP A 134 -6.04 0.31 5.49
CA ASP A 134 -4.90 -0.06 4.67
C ASP A 134 -3.57 0.38 5.34
N SER A 135 -3.43 1.67 5.63
CA SER A 135 -2.19 2.23 6.15
C SER A 135 -1.83 1.71 7.54
N LEU A 136 -2.80 1.55 8.45
CA LEU A 136 -2.52 1.01 9.79
C LEU A 136 -2.15 -0.47 9.72
N SER A 137 -2.82 -1.27 8.90
CA SER A 137 -2.50 -2.70 8.76
C SER A 137 -1.08 -2.91 8.24
N TYR A 138 -0.69 -2.17 7.21
CA TYR A 138 0.68 -2.25 6.68
C TYR A 138 1.72 -1.67 7.65
N ALA A 139 1.39 -0.61 8.41
CA ALA A 139 2.27 -0.10 9.46
C ALA A 139 2.44 -1.10 10.62
N ALA A 140 1.38 -1.82 11.00
CA ALA A 140 1.45 -2.85 12.03
C ALA A 140 2.36 -4.01 11.58
N ALA A 141 2.22 -4.43 10.32
CA ALA A 141 2.92 -5.58 9.76
C ALA A 141 4.34 -5.27 9.22
N SER A 142 4.72 -4.00 9.04
CA SER A 142 5.96 -3.58 8.37
C SER A 142 7.23 -4.22 8.91
N ASP A 143 7.26 -4.57 10.20
CA ASP A 143 8.44 -5.18 10.83
C ASP A 143 8.71 -6.61 10.35
N TYR A 144 7.69 -7.26 9.77
CA TYR A 144 7.72 -8.66 9.36
C TYR A 144 7.72 -8.85 7.84
N ILE A 145 7.12 -7.91 7.10
CA ILE A 145 6.87 -8.06 5.66
C ILE A 145 7.90 -7.37 4.78
N ILE A 146 8.88 -6.68 5.38
CA ILE A 146 9.93 -5.96 4.68
C ILE A 146 11.21 -6.80 4.59
N TYR A 147 11.84 -6.79 3.42
CA TYR A 147 12.99 -7.59 3.06
C TYR A 147 14.31 -6.85 3.27
N THR A 148 14.50 -5.73 2.57
CA THR A 148 15.78 -5.01 2.47
C THR A 148 16.09 -4.21 3.73
N GLN A 149 17.38 -3.97 3.99
CA GLN A 149 17.82 -3.18 5.15
C GLN A 149 17.44 -1.71 4.98
N SER A 150 17.55 -1.19 3.75
CA SER A 150 17.16 0.19 3.44
C SER A 150 15.66 0.43 3.70
N ALA A 151 14.80 -0.49 3.29
CA ALA A 151 13.37 -0.38 3.54
C ALA A 151 13.03 -0.53 5.03
N LYS A 152 13.68 -1.45 5.77
CA LYS A 152 13.49 -1.60 7.23
C LYS A 152 13.80 -0.30 7.98
N LYS A 153 14.93 0.33 7.63
CA LYS A 153 15.34 1.61 8.22
C LYS A 153 14.35 2.74 7.93
N LEU A 154 13.74 2.72 6.76
CA LEU A 154 12.76 3.74 6.37
C LEU A 154 11.40 3.48 7.03
N ALA A 155 10.93 2.23 7.03
CA ALA A 155 9.68 1.84 7.66
C ALA A 155 9.67 2.09 9.18
N SER A 156 10.79 1.84 9.88
CA SER A 156 10.90 2.11 11.32
C SER A 156 10.69 3.59 11.68
N ARG A 157 10.95 4.49 10.73
CA ARG A 157 10.67 5.93 10.87
C ARG A 157 9.24 6.28 10.45
N MET A 158 8.74 5.68 9.36
CA MET A 158 7.41 5.99 8.80
C MET A 158 6.25 5.40 9.62
N LYS A 159 6.44 4.23 10.23
CA LYS A 159 5.43 3.54 11.03
C LYS A 159 4.90 4.41 12.19
N PRO A 160 5.75 4.97 13.08
CA PRO A 160 5.29 5.85 14.16
C PRO A 160 4.48 7.05 13.67
N HIS A 161 4.89 7.68 12.57
CA HIS A 161 4.15 8.82 12.00
C HIS A 161 2.77 8.42 11.49
N THR A 162 2.64 7.24 10.88
CA THR A 162 1.36 6.71 10.41
C THR A 162 0.40 6.49 11.56
N ILE A 163 0.88 5.83 12.63
CA ILE A 163 0.09 5.54 13.83
C ILE A 163 -0.30 6.86 14.53
N ALA A 164 0.63 7.80 14.66
CA ALA A 164 0.38 9.10 15.28
C ALA A 164 -0.70 9.90 14.54
N TYR A 165 -0.67 9.91 13.20
CA TYR A 165 -1.69 10.59 12.39
C TYR A 165 -3.09 10.04 12.67
N PHE A 166 -3.27 8.72 12.67
CA PHE A 166 -4.60 8.14 12.90
C PHE A 166 -5.05 8.21 14.36
N ASN A 167 -4.12 8.23 15.32
CA ASN A 167 -4.47 8.56 16.72
C ASN A 167 -5.02 9.98 16.83
N TRP A 168 -4.33 10.96 16.24
CA TRP A 168 -4.80 12.34 16.19
C TRP A 168 -6.17 12.45 15.50
N LEU A 169 -6.37 11.75 14.40
CA LEU A 169 -7.66 11.72 13.70
C LEU A 169 -8.79 11.14 14.59
N VAL A 170 -8.52 10.07 15.34
CA VAL A 170 -9.49 9.51 16.30
C VAL A 170 -9.84 10.53 17.40
N GLU A 171 -8.85 11.28 17.91
CA GLU A 171 -9.08 12.34 18.89
C GLU A 171 -9.91 13.48 18.30
N GLU A 172 -9.66 13.88 17.06
CA GLU A 172 -10.44 14.88 16.35
C GLU A 172 -11.90 14.43 16.17
N LEU A 173 -12.12 13.19 15.72
CA LEU A 173 -13.47 12.60 15.62
C LEU A 173 -14.19 12.62 16.97
N ALA A 174 -13.50 12.27 18.06
CA ALA A 174 -14.07 12.29 19.41
C ALA A 174 -14.48 13.71 19.83
N ASN A 175 -13.67 14.72 19.53
CA ASN A 175 -13.99 16.13 19.79
C ASN A 175 -15.19 16.64 18.97
N LEU A 176 -15.45 16.01 17.81
CA LEU A 176 -16.63 16.25 16.99
C LEU A 176 -17.85 15.40 17.39
N GLY A 177 -17.76 14.63 18.49
CA GLY A 177 -18.84 13.80 19.00
C GLY A 177 -18.95 12.41 18.35
N ILE A 178 -18.02 12.05 17.47
CA ILE A 178 -17.95 10.73 16.82
C ILE A 178 -17.02 9.83 17.63
N LYS A 179 -17.58 8.84 18.32
CA LYS A 179 -16.81 7.89 19.11
C LYS A 179 -16.09 6.91 18.19
N ALA A 180 -14.76 6.92 18.22
CA ALA A 180 -13.90 5.99 17.49
C ALA A 180 -12.70 5.60 18.36
N ARG A 181 -12.01 4.52 17.98
CA ARG A 181 -10.71 4.13 18.58
C ARG A 181 -9.85 3.39 17.57
N LEU A 182 -8.54 3.40 17.75
CA LEU A 182 -7.69 2.46 17.02
C LEU A 182 -7.86 1.05 17.60
N ARG A 183 -7.93 0.06 16.71
CA ARG A 183 -7.99 -1.35 17.06
C ARG A 183 -7.00 -2.13 16.23
N THR A 184 -6.31 -3.05 16.88
CA THR A 184 -5.43 -4.03 16.26
C THR A 184 -5.92 -5.41 16.65
N GLU A 185 -6.05 -6.31 15.69
CA GLU A 185 -6.45 -7.68 15.94
C GLU A 185 -5.65 -8.66 15.09
N SER A 186 -5.41 -9.84 15.67
CA SER A 186 -4.82 -10.96 14.95
C SER A 186 -5.93 -11.74 14.26
N THR A 187 -5.70 -12.08 13.00
CA THR A 187 -6.64 -12.80 12.14
C THR A 187 -5.94 -13.96 11.44
N VAL A 188 -6.72 -14.82 10.79
CA VAL A 188 -6.20 -15.86 9.89
C VAL A 188 -5.51 -15.15 8.71
N GLY A 189 -4.18 -15.15 8.71
CA GLY A 189 -3.35 -14.51 7.69
C GLY A 189 -2.42 -13.40 8.20
N GLY A 190 -2.62 -12.89 9.42
CA GLY A 190 -1.71 -11.90 9.99
C GLY A 190 -2.35 -10.92 10.98
N VAL A 191 -1.83 -9.70 11.00
CA VAL A 191 -2.29 -8.61 11.88
C VAL A 191 -2.99 -7.54 11.04
N VAL A 192 -4.16 -7.10 11.51
CA VAL A 192 -4.92 -6.01 10.89
C VAL A 192 -5.12 -4.91 11.93
N SER A 193 -4.94 -3.67 11.52
CA SER A 193 -5.16 -2.48 12.35
C SER A 193 -6.06 -1.50 11.60
N TYR A 194 -7.02 -0.92 12.32
CA TYR A 194 -8.06 -0.05 11.73
C TYR A 194 -8.65 0.92 12.76
N ILE A 195 -9.44 1.89 12.28
CA ILE A 195 -10.29 2.73 13.13
C ILE A 195 -11.62 2.00 13.37
N ASP A 196 -11.90 1.66 14.63
CA ASP A 196 -13.15 1.06 15.09
C ASP A 196 -14.16 2.17 15.38
N LEU A 197 -15.09 2.40 14.45
CA LEU A 197 -16.18 3.38 14.61
C LEU A 197 -17.25 2.83 15.58
N LEU A 198 -17.42 3.51 16.72
CA LEU A 198 -18.36 3.10 17.78
C LEU A 198 -19.71 3.82 17.70
N SER A 199 -19.78 4.96 17.00
CA SER A 199 -21.03 5.70 16.73
C SER A 199 -21.13 6.19 15.28
N CYS A 200 -22.34 6.28 14.74
CA CYS A 200 -22.64 6.89 13.43
C CYS A 200 -22.28 8.37 13.54
N PRO A 201 -21.94 9.03 12.42
CA PRO A 201 -21.89 10.49 12.34
C PRO A 201 -23.17 11.19 12.81
N CYS A 202 -24.33 10.51 12.81
CA CYS A 202 -25.58 11.04 13.39
C CYS A 202 -25.65 10.92 14.93
N GLY A 203 -24.64 10.36 15.59
CA GLY A 203 -24.57 10.16 17.05
C GLY A 203 -25.08 8.79 17.54
N GLU A 204 -25.80 8.05 16.70
CA GLU A 204 -26.40 6.76 17.07
C GLU A 204 -25.40 5.60 17.04
N THR A 205 -25.79 4.43 17.54
CA THR A 205 -24.91 3.25 17.56
C THR A 205 -24.73 2.68 16.15
N VAL A 206 -23.49 2.28 15.84
CA VAL A 206 -23.16 1.56 14.59
C VAL A 206 -22.98 0.07 14.88
N VAL A 207 -23.51 -0.75 13.99
CA VAL A 207 -23.27 -2.19 13.94
C VAL A 207 -22.08 -2.45 13.03
N LYS A 208 -21.06 -3.12 13.56
CA LYS A 208 -19.85 -3.54 12.84
C LYS A 208 -19.93 -5.04 12.51
N ASP A 209 -19.68 -5.38 11.26
CA ASP A 209 -19.54 -6.75 10.77
C ASP A 209 -18.14 -6.94 10.16
N ILE A 210 -17.56 -8.13 10.35
CA ILE A 210 -16.19 -8.45 9.93
C ILE A 210 -16.22 -9.73 9.12
N ALA A 211 -15.64 -9.70 7.92
CA ALA A 211 -15.48 -10.88 7.09
C ALA A 211 -14.02 -11.06 6.65
N VAL A 212 -13.54 -12.30 6.76
CA VAL A 212 -12.21 -12.71 6.30
C VAL A 212 -12.39 -13.81 5.26
N LYS A 213 -11.94 -13.56 4.02
CA LYS A 213 -12.16 -14.48 2.90
C LYS A 213 -10.89 -14.64 2.05
N PRO A 214 -10.52 -15.87 1.66
CA PRO A 214 -9.46 -16.06 0.68
C PRO A 214 -9.88 -15.50 -0.68
N THR A 215 -8.91 -14.98 -1.42
CA THR A 215 -9.05 -14.50 -2.79
C THR A 215 -7.88 -15.06 -3.60
N GLU A 216 -7.91 -14.89 -4.92
CA GLU A 216 -6.82 -15.37 -5.78
C GLU A 216 -5.44 -14.82 -5.40
N LYS A 217 -5.39 -13.62 -4.77
CA LYS A 217 -4.13 -12.92 -4.48
C LYS A 217 -3.76 -12.84 -3.00
N CYS A 218 -4.74 -12.92 -2.10
CA CYS A 218 -4.53 -12.66 -0.68
C CYS A 218 -5.70 -13.13 0.20
N MET A 219 -5.51 -13.19 1.51
CA MET A 219 -6.61 -13.19 2.47
C MET A 219 -7.17 -11.78 2.61
N ARG A 220 -8.43 -11.57 2.23
CA ARG A 220 -9.10 -10.26 2.27
C ARG A 220 -9.85 -10.08 3.57
N TYR A 221 -9.59 -8.96 4.24
CA TYR A 221 -10.29 -8.52 5.44
C TYR A 221 -11.26 -7.40 5.07
N THR A 222 -12.54 -7.56 5.42
CA THR A 222 -13.61 -6.61 5.09
C THR A 222 -14.31 -6.16 6.37
N LEU A 223 -14.45 -4.85 6.55
CA LEU A 223 -15.24 -4.22 7.60
C LEU A 223 -16.51 -3.63 6.98
N ARG A 224 -17.64 -3.88 7.63
CA ARG A 224 -18.92 -3.27 7.29
C ARG A 224 -19.47 -2.54 8.50
N TYR A 225 -19.83 -1.29 8.31
CA TYR A 225 -20.47 -0.45 9.31
C TYR A 225 -21.85 -0.07 8.81
N THR A 226 -22.87 -0.36 9.61
CA THR A 226 -24.26 0.02 9.32
C THR A 226 -24.86 0.71 10.51
N CYS A 227 -25.71 1.71 10.28
CA CYS A 227 -26.54 2.28 11.32
C CYS A 227 -28.01 2.09 10.94
N ARG A 228 -28.86 1.87 11.94
CA ARG A 228 -30.30 1.70 11.73
C ARG A 228 -31.07 3.01 11.78
N SER A 229 -30.44 4.05 12.33
CA SER A 229 -31.07 5.36 12.57
C SER A 229 -30.72 6.39 11.48
N CYS A 230 -29.61 6.19 10.78
CA CYS A 230 -29.14 6.98 9.64
C CYS A 230 -28.91 5.98 8.49
N ASP A 231 -29.11 6.35 7.22
CA ASP A 231 -28.77 5.50 6.05
C ASP A 231 -27.25 5.32 5.83
N PHE A 232 -26.46 5.49 6.89
CA PHE A 232 -25.02 5.31 6.87
C PHE A 232 -24.67 3.83 6.67
N ASN A 233 -23.97 3.57 5.58
CA ASN A 233 -23.38 2.29 5.26
C ASN A 233 -21.97 2.51 4.71
N ALA A 234 -20.98 1.87 5.32
CA ALA A 234 -19.60 1.90 4.87
C ALA A 234 -19.07 0.48 4.78
N GLU A 235 -18.52 0.11 3.63
CA GLU A 235 -17.77 -1.13 3.42
C GLU A 235 -16.35 -0.78 3.00
N VAL A 236 -15.37 -1.28 3.75
CA VAL A 236 -13.94 -1.08 3.46
C VAL A 236 -13.22 -2.41 3.54
N SER A 237 -12.19 -2.60 2.73
CA SER A 237 -11.44 -3.86 2.70
C SER A 237 -9.97 -3.68 2.38
N THR A 238 -9.13 -4.59 2.87
CA THR A 238 -7.72 -4.66 2.50
C THR A 238 -7.27 -6.12 2.39
N CYS A 239 -6.17 -6.34 1.67
CA CYS A 239 -5.43 -7.60 1.79
C CYS A 239 -4.71 -7.61 3.13
N ILE A 240 -4.86 -8.68 3.90
CA ILE A 240 -4.12 -8.85 5.15
C ILE A 240 -2.64 -8.94 4.79
N PRO A 241 -1.78 -8.03 5.29
CA PRO A 241 -0.35 -8.14 5.06
C PRO A 241 0.15 -9.39 5.77
N GLU A 242 0.69 -10.34 5.00
CA GLU A 242 1.07 -11.65 5.52
C GLU A 242 2.25 -11.56 6.50
N SER A 243 1.95 -11.52 7.80
CA SER A 243 2.97 -11.51 8.86
C SER A 243 3.51 -12.90 9.20
N THR A 244 2.96 -13.96 8.63
CA THR A 244 3.36 -15.36 8.86
C THR A 244 4.58 -15.80 8.05
N ARG A 245 5.31 -14.85 7.43
CA ARG A 245 6.69 -15.08 6.97
C ARG A 245 7.63 -15.17 8.19
N THR A 246 7.41 -16.15 9.06
CA THR A 246 8.38 -16.54 10.07
C THR A 246 9.64 -17.01 9.36
N ARG A 247 10.75 -16.30 9.62
CA ARG A 247 12.12 -16.72 9.29
C ARG A 247 12.48 -18.03 9.94
#